data_AF-A0A1M6UV15-F1
#
_entry.id   AF-A0A1M6UV15-F1
#
_cell.length_a   1.000
_cell.length_b   1.000
_cell.length_c   1.000
_cell.angle_alpha   90.00
_cell.angle_beta   90.00
_cell.angle_gamma   90.00
#
_symmetry.space_group_name_H-M   'P 1'
#
loop_
_entity.id
_entity.type
_entity.pdbx_description
1 polymer ?
#
loop_
_entity_poly.entity_id
_entity_poly.type
_entity_poly.pdbx_seq_one_letter_code
_entity_poly.pdbx_strand_id
1 'polypeptide(L)'
;MANLKSQFDPMDDEERWIMEAIERGEARPVPKEEEEKIRSEIIASAAKNITIRMKTRDIDGMKAKAARMGLNYQTLINTLVHRYLAGTITFNEQF
;
A
#
# COMPACT_ATOMS: atom_id res chain seq x y z
N MET A 1 1.65 41.95 -6.50
CA MET A 1 1.38 41.19 -5.26
C MET A 1 1.23 39.73 -5.65
N ALA A 2 2.12 38.86 -5.17
CA ALA A 2 2.09 37.44 -5.51
C ALA A 2 0.94 36.77 -4.75
N ASN A 3 0.02 36.15 -5.48
CA ASN A 3 -1.08 35.37 -4.92
C ASN A 3 -0.49 34.10 -4.30
N LEU A 4 -0.31 34.09 -2.97
CA LEU A 4 -0.02 32.86 -2.24
C LEU A 4 -1.29 32.01 -2.32
N LYS A 5 -1.29 30.97 -3.16
CA LYS A 5 -2.27 29.91 -3.05
C LYS A 5 -2.23 29.39 -1.62
N SER A 6 -3.35 29.47 -0.92
CA SER A 6 -3.55 28.81 0.37
C SER A 6 -3.30 27.32 0.19
N GLN A 7 -2.83 26.64 1.23
CA GLN A 7 -2.64 25.18 1.25
C GLN A 7 -3.92 24.40 0.88
N PHE A 8 -5.07 25.07 0.90
CA PHE A 8 -6.40 24.51 0.65
C PHE A 8 -7.08 25.06 -0.62
N ASP A 9 -6.34 25.69 -1.53
CA ASP A 9 -6.90 26.07 -2.84
C ASP A 9 -7.09 24.80 -3.69
N PRO A 10 -8.30 24.55 -4.25
CA PRO A 10 -8.54 23.35 -5.04
C PRO A 10 -7.60 23.28 -6.24
N MET A 11 -6.97 22.12 -6.41
CA MET A 11 -5.98 21.85 -7.45
C MET A 11 -6.65 21.53 -8.79
N ASP A 12 -7.88 21.00 -8.76
CA ASP A 12 -8.70 20.68 -9.92
C ASP A 12 -10.20 20.93 -9.67
N ASP A 13 -11.01 20.69 -10.72
CA ASP A 13 -12.46 20.88 -10.69
C ASP A 13 -13.18 19.85 -9.80
N GLU A 14 -12.58 18.66 -9.60
CA GLU A 14 -13.13 17.62 -8.73
C GLU A 14 -13.02 18.04 -7.26
N GLU A 15 -11.84 18.50 -6.83
CA GLU A 15 -11.61 19.01 -5.47
C GLU A 15 -12.49 20.23 -5.17
N ARG A 16 -12.63 21.15 -6.13
CA ARG A 16 -13.51 22.32 -5.98
C ARG A 16 -14.96 21.88 -5.74
N TRP A 17 -15.45 20.94 -6.55
CA TRP A 17 -16.81 20.43 -6.42
C TRP A 17 -17.03 19.72 -5.07
N ILE A 18 -16.07 18.92 -4.60
CA ILE A 18 -16.13 18.25 -3.30
C ILE A 18 -16.19 19.26 -2.16
N MET A 19 -15.33 20.29 -2.18
CA MET A 19 -15.31 21.33 -1.15
C MET A 19 -16.65 22.07 -1.08
N GLU A 20 -17.19 22.48 -2.23
CA GLU A 20 -18.49 23.16 -2.28
C GLU A 20 -19.64 22.25 -1.82
N ALA A 21 -19.62 20.96 -2.15
CA ALA A 21 -20.65 20.01 -1.72
C ALA A 21 -20.63 19.80 -0.20
N ILE A 22 -19.43 19.81 0.41
CA ILE A 22 -19.26 19.76 1.87
C ILE A 22 -19.78 21.05 2.51
N GLU A 23 -19.42 22.23 1.98
CA GLU A 23 -19.90 23.53 2.47
C GLU A 23 -21.42 23.67 2.36
N ARG A 24 -22.02 23.13 1.30
CA ARG A 24 -23.47 23.09 1.08
C ARG A 24 -24.19 22.04 1.94
N GLY A 25 -23.46 21.21 2.69
CA GLY A 25 -24.05 20.16 3.52
C GLY A 25 -24.73 19.05 2.71
N GLU A 26 -24.32 18.85 1.46
CA GLU A 26 -24.91 17.84 0.56
C GLU A 26 -24.37 16.42 0.84
N ALA A 27 -23.38 16.29 1.71
CA ALA A 27 -22.82 15.01 2.13
C ALA A 27 -23.88 14.13 2.81
N ARG A 28 -24.12 12.95 2.26
CA ARG A 28 -25.02 11.95 2.82
C ARG A 28 -24.22 10.79 3.41
N PRO A 29 -24.61 10.24 4.57
CA PRO A 29 -23.98 9.05 5.10
C PRO A 29 -24.17 7.89 4.12
N VAL A 30 -23.10 7.16 3.84
CA VAL A 30 -23.15 5.92 3.08
C VAL A 30 -23.93 4.85 3.87
N PRO A 31 -24.62 3.92 3.19
CA PRO A 31 -25.22 2.76 3.85
C PRO A 31 -24.17 1.98 4.66
N LYS A 32 -24.55 1.47 5.83
CA LYS A 32 -23.62 0.73 6.72
C LYS A 32 -22.91 -0.44 6.03
N GLU A 33 -23.61 -1.14 5.15
CA GLU A 33 -23.06 -2.27 4.39
C GLU A 33 -21.93 -1.81 3.44
N GLU A 34 -22.10 -0.66 2.81
CA GLU A 34 -21.11 -0.06 1.92
C GLU A 34 -19.92 0.49 2.75
N GLU A 35 -20.18 1.10 3.89
CA GLU A 35 -19.16 1.53 4.84
C GLU A 35 -18.29 0.35 5.32
N GLU A 36 -18.90 -0.76 5.73
CA GLU A 36 -18.19 -1.96 6.16
C GLU A 36 -17.35 -2.56 5.04
N LYS A 37 -17.88 -2.59 3.82
CA LYS A 37 -17.16 -3.07 2.64
C LYS A 37 -15.93 -2.21 2.38
N ILE A 38 -16.09 -0.89 2.28
CA ILE A 38 -14.98 0.06 2.09
C ILE A 38 -13.95 -0.11 3.20
N ARG A 39 -14.40 -0.21 4.46
CA ARG A 39 -13.51 -0.39 5.61
C ARG A 39 -12.72 -1.69 5.53
N SER A 40 -13.37 -2.79 5.12
CA SER A 40 -12.72 -4.09 4.97
C SER A 40 -11.66 -4.08 3.87
N GLU A 41 -11.94 -3.42 2.75
CA GLU A 41 -11.01 -3.27 1.63
C GLU A 41 -9.80 -2.42 2.03
N ILE A 42 -10.02 -1.31 2.75
CA ILE A 42 -8.95 -0.48 3.31
C ILE A 42 -8.08 -1.30 4.25
N ILE A 43 -8.68 -2.06 5.18
CA ILE A 43 -7.93 -2.90 6.13
C ILE A 43 -7.14 -4.00 5.41
N ALA A 44 -7.73 -4.63 4.39
CA ALA A 44 -7.06 -5.66 3.60
C ALA A 44 -5.87 -5.10 2.80
N SER A 45 -5.96 -3.84 2.36
CA SER A 45 -4.89 -3.13 1.66
C SER A 45 -3.83 -2.53 2.58
N ALA A 46 -4.06 -2.51 3.89
CA ALA A 46 -3.16 -1.88 4.84
C ALA A 46 -1.84 -2.65 4.96
N ALA A 47 -0.76 -2.04 4.49
CA ALA A 47 0.59 -2.56 4.66
C ALA A 47 1.03 -2.47 6.13
N LYS A 48 1.60 -3.54 6.66
CA LYS A 48 2.22 -3.57 8.00
C LYS A 48 3.72 -3.76 7.90
N ASN A 49 4.46 -2.93 8.62
CA ASN A 49 5.91 -3.08 8.75
C ASN A 49 6.23 -4.24 9.70
N ILE A 50 7.10 -5.15 9.27
CA ILE A 50 7.60 -6.25 10.09
C ILE A 50 9.13 -6.23 10.12
N THR A 51 9.71 -6.59 11.26
CA THR A 51 11.17 -6.72 11.43
C THR A 51 11.52 -8.20 11.52
N ILE A 52 12.37 -8.68 10.63
CA ILE A 52 12.84 -10.07 10.61
C ILE A 52 14.35 -10.07 10.85
N ARG A 53 14.81 -10.81 11.87
CA ARG A 53 16.25 -11.04 12.07
C ARG A 53 16.74 -12.09 11.08
N MET A 54 17.73 -11.75 10.27
CA MET A 54 18.32 -12.64 9.27
C MET A 54 19.84 -12.64 9.39
N LYS A 55 20.49 -13.71 8.92
CA LYS A 55 21.95 -13.77 8.84
C LYS A 55 22.44 -12.82 7.74
N THR A 56 23.54 -12.13 7.98
CA THR A 56 24.13 -11.18 7.01
C THR A 56 24.38 -11.83 5.65
N ARG A 57 24.91 -13.06 5.63
CA ARG A 57 25.15 -13.83 4.41
C ARG A 57 23.89 -14.03 3.56
N ASP A 58 22.75 -14.23 4.19
CA ASP A 58 21.48 -14.48 3.49
C ASP A 58 20.95 -13.17 2.90
N ILE A 59 21.08 -12.05 3.64
CA ILE A 59 20.75 -10.71 3.15
C ILE A 59 21.60 -10.36 1.92
N ASP A 60 22.91 -10.61 1.97
CA ASP A 60 23.81 -10.31 0.86
C ASP A 60 23.49 -11.18 -0.38
N GLY A 61 23.17 -12.46 -0.17
CA GLY A 61 22.70 -13.35 -1.22
C GLY A 61 21.39 -12.86 -1.87
N MET A 62 20.43 -12.37 -1.07
CA MET A 62 19.19 -11.78 -1.57
C MET A 62 19.44 -10.49 -2.36
N LYS A 63 20.32 -9.60 -1.87
CA LYS A 63 20.72 -8.38 -2.57
C LYS A 63 21.34 -8.69 -3.92
N ALA A 64 22.27 -9.65 -3.98
CA ALA A 64 22.90 -10.05 -5.24
C ALA A 64 21.88 -10.61 -6.24
N LYS A 65 20.94 -11.46 -5.80
CA LYS A 65 19.87 -11.97 -6.66
C LYS A 65 18.95 -10.85 -7.15
N ALA A 66 18.52 -9.96 -6.26
CA ALA A 66 17.64 -8.86 -6.60
C ALA A 66 18.29 -7.88 -7.59
N ALA A 67 19.57 -7.56 -7.40
CA ALA A 67 20.33 -6.71 -8.31
C ALA A 67 20.42 -7.30 -9.73
N ARG A 68 20.61 -8.62 -9.86
CA ARG A 68 20.59 -9.31 -11.16
C ARG A 68 19.23 -9.23 -11.87
N MET A 69 18.15 -9.07 -11.13
CA MET A 69 16.79 -8.91 -11.66
C MET A 69 16.38 -7.43 -11.80
N GLY A 70 17.24 -6.49 -11.42
CA GLY A 70 16.89 -5.05 -11.41
C GLY A 70 15.85 -4.67 -10.34
N LEU A 71 15.73 -5.46 -9.27
CA LEU A 71 14.73 -5.26 -8.21
C LEU A 71 15.40 -4.88 -6.88
N ASN A 72 14.64 -4.23 -5.99
CA ASN A 72 15.02 -4.11 -4.58
C ASN A 72 14.93 -5.50 -3.90
N TYR A 73 15.89 -5.84 -3.04
CA TYR A 73 15.87 -7.07 -2.27
C TYR A 73 14.62 -7.20 -1.38
N GLN A 74 14.06 -6.08 -0.90
CA GLN A 74 12.79 -6.07 -0.17
C GLN A 74 11.62 -6.51 -1.06
N THR A 75 11.57 -6.04 -2.32
CA THR A 75 10.57 -6.46 -3.30
C THR A 75 10.69 -7.95 -3.62
N LEU A 76 11.92 -8.46 -3.72
CA LEU A 76 12.16 -9.89 -3.91
C LEU A 76 11.64 -10.70 -2.72
N ILE A 77 11.93 -10.27 -1.48
CA ILE A 77 11.42 -10.93 -0.26
C ILE A 77 9.89 -10.93 -0.26
N ASN A 78 9.25 -9.80 -0.55
CA ASN A 78 7.80 -9.71 -0.58
C ASN A 78 7.20 -10.64 -1.66
N THR A 79 7.83 -10.70 -2.83
CA THR A 79 7.40 -11.60 -3.92
C THR A 79 7.51 -13.06 -3.52
N LEU A 80 8.56 -13.46 -2.79
CA LEU A 80 8.71 -14.82 -2.30
C LEU A 80 7.60 -15.19 -1.31
N VAL A 81 7.26 -14.29 -0.37
CA VAL A 81 6.15 -14.49 0.57
C VAL A 81 4.83 -14.64 -0.18
N HIS A 82 4.53 -13.75 -1.13
CA HIS A 82 3.32 -13.87 -1.94
C HIS A 82 3.24 -15.19 -2.71
N ARG A 83 4.34 -15.61 -3.37
CA ARG A 83 4.37 -16.87 -4.13
C ARG A 83 4.26 -18.11 -3.24
N TYR A 84 4.77 -18.03 -2.02
CA TYR A 84 4.59 -19.09 -1.03
C TYR A 84 3.13 -19.19 -0.60
N LEU A 85 2.49 -18.07 -0.23
CA LEU A 85 1.07 -18.05 0.14
C LEU A 85 0.14 -18.44 -1.02
N ALA A 86 0.51 -18.13 -2.26
CA ALA A 86 -0.22 -18.54 -3.46
C ALA A 86 0.00 -20.02 -3.84
N GLY A 87 0.78 -20.78 -3.08
CA GLY A 87 1.04 -22.20 -3.35
C GLY A 87 1.95 -22.48 -4.55
N THR A 88 2.58 -21.45 -5.12
CA THR A 88 3.52 -21.61 -6.25
C THR A 88 4.90 -22.08 -5.78
N ILE A 89 5.23 -21.88 -4.50
CA ILE A 89 6.47 -22.35 -3.87
C ILE A 89 6.06 -23.18 -2.66
N THR A 90 6.62 -24.38 -2.54
CA THR A 90 6.49 -25.23 -1.35
C THR A 90 7.86 -25.44 -0.72
N PHE A 91 7.89 -25.55 0.61
CA PHE A 91 9.08 -26.09 1.28
C PHE A 91 9.00 -27.61 1.16
N ASN A 92 10.05 -28.27 0.66
CA ASN A 92 10.20 -29.69 0.89
C ASN A 92 10.52 -29.85 2.38
N GLU A 93 9.58 -30.44 3.13
CA GLU A 93 9.74 -30.76 4.54
C GLU A 93 10.82 -31.85 4.69
N GLN A 94 12.08 -31.43 4.64
CA GLN A 94 13.20 -32.18 5.17
C GLN A 94 13.76 -31.31 6.30
N PHE A 95 13.09 -31.37 7.45
CA PHE A 95 13.69 -30.97 8.72
C PHE A 95 14.33 -32.19 9.37
#